data_AF-A0A8C5UE70-F1
#
_entry.id   AF-A0A8C5UE70-F1
#
_cell.length_a   1.000
_cell.length_b   1.000
_cell.length_c   1.000
_cell.angle_alpha   90.00
_cell.angle_beta   90.00
_cell.angle_gamma   90.00
#
_symmetry.space_group_name_H-M   'P 1'
#
loop_
_entity.id
_entity.type
_entity.pdbx_description
1 polymer ?
#
loop_
_entity_poly.entity_id
_entity_poly.type
_entity_poly.pdbx_seq_one_letter_code
_entity_poly.pdbx_strand_id
1 'polypeptide(L)'
;LINHTKEEIIEYGQSSLSELEDCLQPNKAVLYTWADPTGSRKLKWRCGNRIEEIAPKEDKMEILSVDPRKAVYLMSFYEGLQRIVLITEDENVFKLTYESVKAELAEQEIILSLQDVGISLVNNFTRQEVSYIGITSSDVVWETKPKKKSRWRPMSVKQIEKLEQEFRDYCDTSPSENKIVELDSNVCLTPNGMNMKIQQPNEIPIRRNYLPALKVEYSSSAHQKSFRIQIYRIQIQNQIPGAIFPFVFYPIKPPKSITLDSAPKPFTDVSIVMRTAGHSQISHVKYFKVLIQEMDLRLDLGFLYAVVEFFTHTDVPSDQELQLFKKDVESLQEELMSVSSMDTSQISLYEYFHISPIKVFLFHIID
;
A
#
# COMPACT_ATOMS: atom_id res chain seq x y z
N LEU A 1 23.88 10.27 -17.66
CA LEU A 1 25.06 9.43 -17.30
C LEU A 1 26.16 10.35 -16.80
N ILE A 2 26.83 10.02 -15.71
CA ILE A 2 27.91 10.82 -15.10
C ILE A 2 29.13 9.92 -14.89
N ASN A 3 30.24 10.26 -15.56
CA ASN A 3 31.54 9.68 -15.33
C ASN A 3 32.35 10.59 -14.40
N HIS A 4 32.37 10.25 -13.12
CA HIS A 4 33.18 10.90 -12.07
C HIS A 4 34.43 10.05 -11.74
N THR A 5 35.01 9.42 -12.75
CA THR A 5 36.32 8.78 -12.67
C THR A 5 37.41 9.75 -13.12
N LYS A 6 38.66 9.50 -12.72
CA LYS A 6 39.80 10.34 -13.04
C LYS A 6 40.42 9.99 -14.39
N GLU A 7 40.43 8.70 -14.71
CA GLU A 7 41.19 8.15 -15.85
C GLU A 7 40.38 7.18 -16.72
N GLU A 8 39.25 6.65 -16.22
CA GLU A 8 38.51 5.61 -16.95
C GLU A 8 37.59 6.21 -18.02
N ILE A 9 37.67 5.66 -19.23
CA ILE A 9 36.70 5.93 -20.29
C ILE A 9 35.58 4.90 -20.18
N ILE A 10 34.34 5.39 -20.18
CA ILE A 10 33.16 4.55 -20.04
C ILE A 10 32.46 4.42 -21.39
N GLU A 11 32.49 3.23 -21.98
CA GLU A 11 31.73 2.95 -23.20
C GLU A 11 30.30 2.58 -22.81
N TYR A 12 29.30 3.10 -23.52
CA TYR A 12 27.89 2.85 -23.20
C TYR A 12 27.03 2.70 -24.45
N GLY A 13 25.89 2.01 -24.32
CA GLY A 13 24.91 1.84 -25.39
C GLY A 13 23.69 1.04 -24.94
N GLN A 14 22.71 0.91 -25.81
CA GLN A 14 21.53 0.12 -25.57
C GLN A 14 21.84 -1.38 -25.70
N SER A 15 21.37 -2.20 -24.75
CA SER A 15 21.73 -3.64 -24.71
C SER A 15 21.23 -4.45 -25.91
N SER A 16 20.19 -3.97 -26.61
CA SER A 16 19.70 -4.60 -27.85
C SER A 16 20.59 -4.33 -29.06
N LEU A 17 21.57 -3.44 -28.96
CA LEU A 17 22.52 -3.16 -30.02
C LEU A 17 23.78 -4.03 -29.88
N SER A 18 24.34 -4.39 -31.03
CA SER A 18 25.51 -5.25 -31.13
C SER A 18 26.77 -4.60 -30.55
N GLU A 19 26.89 -3.28 -30.70
CA GLU A 19 28.05 -2.48 -30.34
C GLU A 19 27.66 -1.40 -29.32
N LEU A 20 28.65 -0.96 -28.53
CA LEU A 20 28.47 0.20 -27.65
C LEU A 20 28.49 1.46 -28.52
N GLU A 21 27.54 2.35 -28.26
CA GLU A 21 27.23 3.48 -29.13
C GLU A 21 28.29 4.58 -29.03
N ASP A 22 28.77 4.87 -27.81
CA ASP A 22 29.60 6.05 -27.55
C ASP A 22 30.47 5.89 -26.30
N CYS A 23 31.39 6.83 -26.09
CA CYS A 23 32.39 6.86 -25.02
C CYS A 23 32.27 8.12 -24.16
N LEU A 24 32.00 7.95 -22.87
CA LEU A 24 31.99 9.03 -21.88
C LEU A 24 33.37 9.21 -21.24
N GLN A 25 34.01 10.33 -21.55
CA GLN A 25 35.34 10.69 -21.02
C GLN A 25 35.32 10.94 -19.50
N PRO A 26 36.48 10.81 -18.80
CA PRO A 26 36.60 11.13 -17.38
C PRO A 26 36.10 12.54 -17.04
N ASN A 27 35.43 12.69 -15.89
CA ASN A 27 34.82 13.94 -15.42
C ASN A 27 33.84 14.60 -16.41
N LYS A 28 33.14 13.80 -17.21
CA LYS A 28 32.09 14.26 -18.12
C LYS A 28 30.74 13.65 -17.76
N ALA A 29 29.69 14.35 -18.15
CA ALA A 29 28.31 13.89 -18.07
C ALA A 29 27.61 14.08 -19.41
N VAL A 30 26.66 13.20 -19.70
CA VAL A 30 25.88 13.23 -20.95
C VAL A 30 24.42 12.84 -20.67
N LEU A 31 23.51 13.46 -21.39
CA LEU A 31 22.11 13.04 -21.43
C LEU A 31 21.98 11.87 -22.40
N TYR A 32 21.38 10.78 -21.94
CA TYR A 32 21.22 9.56 -22.74
C TYR A 32 19.74 9.29 -22.98
N THR A 33 19.41 8.94 -24.22
CA THR A 33 18.08 8.49 -24.65
C THR A 33 18.23 7.20 -25.44
N TRP A 34 17.25 6.30 -25.35
CA TRP A 34 17.29 5.02 -26.08
C TRP A 34 17.38 5.28 -27.59
N ALA A 35 18.39 4.69 -28.24
CA ALA A 35 18.58 4.81 -29.68
C ALA A 35 17.45 4.10 -30.46
N ASP A 36 17.05 2.92 -29.99
CA ASP A 36 15.86 2.20 -30.45
C ASP A 36 14.77 2.24 -29.36
N PRO A 37 13.68 3.01 -29.56
CA PRO A 37 12.59 3.11 -28.58
C PRO A 37 11.80 1.81 -28.42
N THR A 38 11.87 0.90 -29.40
CA THR A 38 11.19 -0.41 -29.41
C THR A 38 12.05 -1.55 -28.86
N GLY A 39 13.37 -1.32 -28.78
CA GLY A 39 14.35 -2.27 -28.29
C GLY A 39 14.36 -2.44 -26.77
N SER A 40 15.30 -3.25 -26.29
CA SER A 40 15.49 -3.48 -24.87
C SER A 40 15.89 -2.17 -24.19
N ARG A 41 15.08 -1.68 -23.26
CA ARG A 41 15.41 -0.51 -22.44
C ARG A 41 16.36 -0.95 -21.34
N LYS A 42 17.61 -1.26 -21.68
CA LYS A 42 18.67 -1.58 -20.73
C LYS A 42 19.94 -0.89 -21.19
N LEU A 43 20.58 -0.15 -20.30
CA LEU A 43 21.85 0.48 -20.57
C LEU A 43 22.95 -0.56 -20.36
N LYS A 44 23.66 -0.90 -21.43
CA LYS A 44 24.88 -1.67 -21.38
C LYS A 44 26.04 -0.70 -21.30
N TRP A 45 26.98 -0.94 -20.40
CA TRP A 45 28.16 -0.10 -20.26
C TRP A 45 29.39 -0.94 -19.95
N ARG A 46 30.56 -0.39 -20.27
CA ARG A 46 31.85 -1.01 -20.07
C ARG A 46 32.81 -0.04 -19.38
N CYS A 47 33.53 -0.54 -18.39
CA CYS A 47 34.64 0.15 -17.76
C CYS A 47 35.79 -0.85 -17.57
N GLY A 48 36.92 -0.56 -18.20
CA GLY A 48 38.02 -1.53 -18.37
C GLY A 48 37.51 -2.85 -18.96
N ASN A 49 37.77 -3.95 -18.26
CA ASN A 49 37.39 -5.31 -18.71
C ASN A 49 35.99 -5.75 -18.24
N ARG A 50 35.24 -4.91 -17.52
CA ARG A 50 33.90 -5.26 -17.02
C ARG A 50 32.83 -4.68 -17.92
N ILE A 51 31.85 -5.51 -18.25
CA ILE A 51 30.63 -5.13 -18.96
C ILE A 51 29.46 -5.42 -18.03
N GLU A 52 28.61 -4.43 -17.83
CA GLU A 52 27.45 -4.53 -16.95
C GLU A 52 26.21 -3.96 -17.65
N GLU A 53 25.04 -4.39 -17.19
CA GLU A 53 23.76 -3.88 -17.64
C GLU A 53 22.99 -3.23 -16.49
N ILE A 54 22.25 -2.17 -16.80
CA ILE A 54 21.39 -1.46 -15.86
C ILE A 54 20.00 -1.35 -16.47
N ALA A 55 19.01 -1.89 -15.74
CA ALA A 55 17.61 -1.72 -16.10
C ALA A 55 17.09 -0.33 -15.69
N PRO A 56 16.09 0.24 -16.37
CA PRO A 56 15.67 1.63 -16.19
C PRO A 56 14.89 1.85 -14.89
N LYS A 57 14.44 0.77 -14.24
CA LYS A 57 13.64 0.78 -13.01
C LYS A 57 14.40 0.26 -11.80
N GLU A 58 15.69 -0.03 -11.96
CA GLU A 58 16.49 -0.66 -10.91
C GLU A 58 17.42 0.36 -10.25
N ASP A 59 17.14 0.62 -8.97
CA ASP A 59 18.10 1.26 -8.08
C ASP A 59 19.25 0.26 -7.86
N LYS A 60 20.37 0.47 -8.56
CA LYS A 60 21.54 -0.43 -8.52
C LYS A 60 22.67 0.27 -7.78
N MET A 61 23.28 -0.43 -6.84
CA MET A 61 24.43 0.03 -6.06
C MET A 61 25.45 -1.09 -6.02
N GLU A 62 26.57 -0.90 -6.71
CA GLU A 62 27.58 -1.95 -6.83
C GLU A 62 28.99 -1.39 -6.67
N ILE A 63 29.83 -2.17 -6.02
CA ILE A 63 31.27 -1.94 -5.93
C ILE A 63 31.91 -2.85 -6.97
N LEU A 64 32.54 -2.24 -7.98
CA LEU A 64 33.15 -2.94 -9.09
C LEU A 64 34.66 -2.81 -9.00
N SER A 65 35.35 -3.94 -8.80
CA SER A 65 36.81 -3.97 -8.87
C SER A 65 37.24 -4.03 -10.33
N VAL A 66 37.67 -2.89 -10.89
CA VAL A 66 38.18 -2.78 -12.27
C VAL A 66 39.63 -3.30 -12.35
N ASP A 67 40.41 -3.12 -11.29
CA ASP A 67 41.75 -3.66 -11.07
C ASP A 67 41.90 -4.07 -9.59
N PRO A 68 42.74 -5.06 -9.22
CA PRO A 68 43.05 -5.39 -7.82
C PRO A 68 43.35 -4.21 -6.88
N ARG A 69 43.76 -3.05 -7.39
CA ARG A 69 44.02 -1.84 -6.57
C ARG A 69 43.00 -0.71 -6.75
N LYS A 70 42.05 -0.83 -7.69
CA LYS A 70 41.13 0.25 -8.06
C LYS A 70 39.68 -0.24 -8.07
N ALA A 71 38.89 0.28 -7.12
CA ALA A 71 37.45 0.08 -7.07
C ALA A 71 36.73 1.25 -7.71
N VAL A 72 35.73 0.96 -8.53
CA VAL A 72 34.81 1.91 -9.11
C VAL A 72 33.42 1.60 -8.56
N TYR A 73 32.73 2.64 -8.12
CA TYR A 73 31.41 2.55 -7.55
C TYR A 73 30.37 2.94 -8.60
N LEU A 74 29.38 2.08 -8.80
CA LEU A 74 28.23 2.34 -9.65
C LEU A 74 27.00 2.66 -8.79
N MET A 75 26.29 3.72 -9.16
CA MET A 75 24.98 4.04 -8.60
C MET A 75 23.97 4.44 -9.67
N SER A 76 22.78 3.86 -9.60
CA SER A 76 21.63 4.20 -10.43
C SER A 76 20.49 4.68 -9.53
N PHE A 77 20.08 5.94 -9.65
CA PHE A 77 19.06 6.56 -8.80
C PHE A 77 18.28 7.65 -9.55
N TYR A 78 17.20 8.15 -8.96
CA TYR A 78 16.41 9.26 -9.52
C TYR A 78 16.75 10.59 -8.86
N GLU A 79 16.86 11.65 -9.67
CA GLU A 79 16.77 13.04 -9.24
C GLU A 79 15.67 13.71 -10.09
N GLY A 80 14.57 14.12 -9.46
CA GLY A 80 13.35 14.52 -10.15
C GLY A 80 12.78 13.41 -11.06
N LEU A 81 12.51 13.74 -12.32
CA LEU A 81 12.02 12.78 -13.34
C LEU A 81 13.14 12.03 -14.06
N GLN A 82 14.41 12.37 -13.80
CA GLN A 82 15.54 11.86 -14.56
C GLN A 82 16.27 10.79 -13.78
N ARG A 83 16.59 9.69 -14.46
CA ARG A 83 17.46 8.64 -13.91
C ARG A 83 18.92 9.02 -14.12
N ILE A 84 19.67 9.09 -13.03
CA ILE A 84 21.10 9.35 -13.02
C ILE A 84 21.82 8.03 -12.81
N VAL A 85 22.78 7.74 -13.70
CA VAL A 85 23.78 6.70 -13.50
C VAL A 85 25.09 7.41 -13.20
N LEU A 86 25.57 7.26 -11.97
CA LEU A 86 26.81 7.81 -11.47
C LEU A 86 27.86 6.70 -11.35
N ILE A 87 29.01 6.93 -11.97
CA ILE A 87 30.16 6.04 -11.89
C ILE A 87 31.31 6.85 -11.29
N THR A 88 31.80 6.46 -10.11
CA THR A 88 32.76 7.26 -9.32
C THR A 88 33.87 6.39 -8.73
N GLU A 89 35.08 6.95 -8.61
CA GLU A 89 36.19 6.34 -7.85
C GLU A 89 36.21 6.82 -6.39
N ASP A 90 35.48 7.90 -6.08
CA ASP A 90 35.46 8.53 -4.77
C ASP A 90 34.44 7.85 -3.84
N GLU A 91 34.95 7.21 -2.79
CA GLU A 91 34.16 6.53 -1.77
C GLU A 91 33.25 7.49 -0.99
N ASN A 92 33.66 8.74 -0.77
CA ASN A 92 32.84 9.71 -0.04
C ASN A 92 31.62 10.12 -0.88
N VAL A 93 31.81 10.38 -2.17
CA VAL A 93 30.72 10.67 -3.10
C VAL A 93 29.77 9.48 -3.18
N PHE A 94 30.31 8.26 -3.24
CA PHE A 94 29.49 7.06 -3.19
C PHE A 94 28.70 6.94 -1.89
N LYS A 95 29.33 7.12 -0.72
CA LYS A 95 28.65 7.03 0.58
C LYS A 95 27.53 8.06 0.74
N LEU A 96 27.81 9.32 0.41
CA LEU A 96 26.82 10.40 0.52
C LEU A 96 25.61 10.16 -0.38
N THR A 97 25.85 9.71 -1.62
CA THR A 97 24.77 9.41 -2.57
C THR A 97 24.05 8.10 -2.17
N TYR A 98 24.77 7.16 -1.55
CA TYR A 98 24.19 5.91 -1.07
C TYR A 98 23.22 6.18 0.08
N GLU A 99 23.62 7.03 1.02
CA GLU A 99 22.79 7.43 2.16
C GLU A 99 21.50 8.13 1.71
N SER A 100 21.56 8.98 0.68
CA SER A 100 20.36 9.67 0.16
C SER A 100 19.37 8.76 -0.58
N VAL A 101 19.82 7.61 -1.09
CA VAL A 101 18.98 6.70 -1.90
C VAL A 101 18.51 5.46 -1.11
N LYS A 102 19.24 5.09 -0.04
CA LYS A 102 18.91 3.95 0.82
C LYS A 102 17.56 4.15 1.51
N ALA A 103 16.86 3.05 1.78
CA ALA A 103 15.68 3.08 2.64
C ALA A 103 16.07 3.53 4.06
N GLU A 104 15.50 4.65 4.49
CA GLU A 104 15.73 5.23 5.82
C GLU A 104 14.88 4.55 6.89
N LEU A 105 15.36 4.61 8.13
CA LEU A 105 14.54 4.30 9.30
C LEU A 105 13.59 5.47 9.53
N ALA A 106 12.35 5.17 9.94
CA ALA A 106 11.38 6.20 10.26
C ALA A 106 11.83 7.00 11.48
N GLU A 107 11.89 8.33 11.33
CA GLU A 107 12.10 9.27 12.44
C GLU A 107 10.80 9.46 13.22
N GLN A 108 9.67 9.43 12.52
CA GLN A 108 8.33 9.51 13.09
C GLN A 108 7.48 8.34 12.61
N GLU A 109 6.79 7.70 13.54
CA GLU A 109 5.82 6.64 13.25
C GLU A 109 4.51 6.92 14.01
N ILE A 110 3.39 6.93 13.28
CA ILE A 110 2.04 7.09 13.82
C ILE A 110 1.25 5.86 13.41
N ILE A 111 0.68 5.16 14.39
CA ILE A 111 -0.18 4.00 14.17
C ILE A 111 -1.54 4.27 14.82
N LEU A 112 -2.58 4.38 13.99
CA LEU A 112 -3.97 4.41 14.42
C LEU A 112 -4.57 3.02 14.25
N SER A 113 -5.29 2.52 15.25
CA SER A 113 -6.00 1.24 15.17
C SER A 113 -7.38 1.39 15.82
N LEU A 114 -8.43 1.33 15.01
CA LEU A 114 -9.81 1.38 15.46
C LEU A 114 -10.39 -0.03 15.45
N GLN A 115 -11.06 -0.41 16.55
CA GLN A 115 -11.66 -1.75 16.67
C GLN A 115 -12.90 -1.89 15.79
N ASP A 116 -13.77 -0.88 15.79
CA ASP A 116 -14.97 -0.84 14.97
C ASP A 116 -15.31 0.62 14.63
N VAL A 117 -15.89 0.85 13.46
CA VAL A 117 -16.36 2.16 12.98
C VAL A 117 -17.74 1.98 12.37
N GLY A 118 -18.71 2.78 12.81
CA GLY A 118 -20.06 2.83 12.25
C GLY A 118 -20.36 4.21 11.69
N ILE A 119 -20.92 4.26 10.48
CA ILE A 119 -21.36 5.50 9.85
C ILE A 119 -22.82 5.31 9.46
N SER A 120 -23.70 6.17 9.95
CA SER A 120 -25.12 6.15 9.67
C SER A 120 -25.48 7.34 8.77
N LEU A 121 -26.11 7.06 7.64
CA LEU A 121 -26.62 8.08 6.71
C LEU A 121 -28.09 8.32 7.04
N VAL A 122 -28.36 9.41 7.76
CA VAL A 122 -29.72 9.78 8.20
C VAL A 122 -30.21 10.96 7.38
N ASN A 123 -31.28 10.76 6.61
CA ASN A 123 -31.90 11.84 5.85
C ASN A 123 -32.63 12.77 6.84
N ASN A 124 -32.22 14.04 6.86
CA ASN A 124 -32.75 15.03 7.82
C ASN A 124 -34.21 15.40 7.56
N PHE A 125 -34.67 15.33 6.31
CA PHE A 125 -36.04 15.69 5.92
C PHE A 125 -37.03 14.59 6.28
N THR A 126 -36.71 13.35 5.90
CA THR A 126 -37.56 12.19 6.22
C THR A 126 -37.35 11.67 7.64
N ARG A 127 -36.25 12.10 8.30
CA ARG A 127 -35.79 11.63 9.62
C ARG A 127 -35.61 10.11 9.69
N GLN A 128 -35.23 9.52 8.56
CA GLN A 128 -35.02 8.09 8.42
C GLN A 128 -33.56 7.80 8.10
N GLU A 129 -33.05 6.72 8.70
CA GLU A 129 -31.76 6.17 8.31
C GLU A 129 -31.92 5.49 6.94
N VAL A 130 -31.12 5.94 5.97
CA VAL A 130 -31.11 5.41 4.60
C VAL A 130 -30.13 4.23 4.52
N SER A 131 -28.97 4.37 5.16
CA SER A 131 -27.89 3.39 5.04
C SER A 131 -27.01 3.38 6.29
N TYR A 132 -26.54 2.20 6.66
CA TYR A 132 -25.53 2.01 7.69
C TYR A 132 -24.27 1.37 7.10
N ILE A 133 -23.13 2.01 7.28
CA ILE A 133 -21.82 1.52 6.87
C ILE A 133 -21.06 1.06 8.13
N GLY A 134 -20.85 -0.25 8.24
CA GLY A 134 -20.08 -0.85 9.33
C GLY A 134 -18.70 -1.29 8.85
N ILE A 135 -17.65 -0.69 9.41
CA ILE A 135 -16.28 -1.19 9.32
C ILE A 135 -15.98 -1.94 10.61
N THR A 136 -15.80 -3.24 10.53
CA THR A 136 -15.72 -4.12 11.71
C THR A 136 -14.38 -4.84 11.77
N SER A 137 -14.00 -5.23 12.98
CA SER A 137 -12.84 -6.09 13.20
C SER A 137 -12.90 -7.38 12.38
N SER A 138 -11.75 -8.02 12.21
CA SER A 138 -11.66 -9.29 11.48
C SER A 138 -12.47 -10.42 12.16
N ASP A 139 -12.57 -11.57 11.48
CA ASP A 139 -12.88 -12.83 12.16
C ASP A 139 -11.83 -13.13 13.25
N VAL A 140 -12.15 -14.02 14.19
CA VAL A 140 -11.28 -14.38 15.31
C VAL A 140 -9.89 -14.82 14.82
N VAL A 141 -8.85 -14.30 15.46
CA VAL A 141 -7.46 -14.68 15.21
C VAL A 141 -6.85 -15.23 16.48
N TRP A 142 -6.24 -16.40 16.35
CA TRP A 142 -5.39 -16.96 17.40
C TRP A 142 -3.94 -16.65 17.08
N GLU A 143 -3.21 -16.14 18.07
CA GLU A 143 -1.81 -15.77 17.93
C GLU A 143 -0.92 -16.56 18.90
N THR A 144 0.30 -16.87 18.46
CA THR A 144 1.35 -17.48 19.29
C THR A 144 2.46 -16.46 19.55
N LYS A 145 3.15 -16.58 20.69
CA LYS A 145 4.38 -15.82 20.97
C LYS A 145 5.56 -16.76 21.18
N PRO A 146 6.19 -17.29 20.10
CA PRO A 146 7.35 -18.16 20.24
C PRO A 146 8.52 -17.42 20.92
N LYS A 147 9.18 -18.07 21.90
CA LYS A 147 10.30 -17.48 22.65
C LYS A 147 11.41 -16.92 21.75
N LYS A 148 11.70 -17.59 20.64
CA LYS A 148 12.71 -17.16 19.64
C LYS A 148 12.38 -15.84 18.92
N LYS A 149 11.10 -15.44 18.84
CA LYS A 149 10.67 -14.32 17.99
C LYS A 149 10.09 -13.13 18.76
N SER A 150 9.84 -13.28 20.07
CA SER A 150 9.31 -12.26 21.02
C SER A 150 8.08 -11.45 20.58
N ARG A 151 7.48 -11.76 19.43
CA ARG A 151 6.33 -11.05 18.85
C ARG A 151 5.18 -12.02 18.64
N TRP A 152 3.97 -11.51 18.82
CA TRP A 152 2.75 -12.24 18.48
C TRP A 152 2.70 -12.50 16.98
N ARG A 153 2.34 -13.72 16.60
CA ARG A 153 2.16 -14.13 15.21
C ARG A 153 0.85 -14.91 15.08
N PRO A 154 0.01 -14.57 14.09
CA PRO A 154 -1.21 -15.32 13.81
C PRO A 154 -0.88 -16.77 13.45
N MET A 155 -1.74 -17.69 13.92
CA MET A 155 -1.77 -19.10 13.52
C MET A 155 -2.37 -19.24 12.10
N SER A 156 -2.26 -20.41 11.50
CA SER A 156 -2.95 -20.69 10.23
C SER A 156 -4.46 -20.76 10.40
N VAL A 157 -5.23 -20.50 9.34
CA VAL A 157 -6.70 -20.55 9.39
C VAL A 157 -7.20 -21.93 9.84
N LYS A 158 -6.55 -23.00 9.39
CA LYS A 158 -6.88 -24.38 9.81
C LYS A 158 -6.73 -24.59 11.31
N GLN A 159 -5.68 -24.03 11.91
CA GLN A 159 -5.46 -24.11 13.36
C GLN A 159 -6.46 -23.24 14.12
N ILE A 160 -6.75 -22.03 13.61
CA ILE A 160 -7.75 -21.12 14.15
C ILE A 160 -9.13 -21.79 14.19
N GLU A 161 -9.60 -22.39 13.10
CA GLU A 161 -10.91 -23.03 13.03
C GLU A 161 -11.06 -24.15 14.08
N LYS A 162 -10.08 -25.06 14.16
CA LYS A 162 -10.10 -26.17 15.14
C LYS A 162 -10.07 -25.65 16.59
N LEU A 163 -9.17 -24.71 16.88
CA LEU A 163 -8.97 -24.19 18.23
C LEU A 163 -10.16 -23.35 18.69
N GLU A 164 -10.73 -22.55 17.79
CA GLU A 164 -11.91 -21.74 18.09
C GLU A 164 -13.14 -22.62 18.35
N GLN A 165 -13.31 -23.74 17.64
CA GLN A 165 -14.38 -24.70 17.91
C GLN A 165 -14.24 -25.27 19.33
N GLU A 166 -13.08 -25.80 19.68
CA GLU A 166 -12.81 -26.37 21.01
C GLU A 166 -12.93 -25.33 22.14
N PHE A 167 -12.56 -24.08 21.86
CA PHE A 167 -12.71 -22.98 22.80
C PHE A 167 -14.19 -22.62 23.03
N ARG A 168 -15.02 -22.61 21.98
CA ARG A 168 -16.47 -22.38 22.12
C ARG A 168 -17.14 -23.49 22.91
N ASP A 169 -16.88 -24.75 22.54
CA ASP A 169 -17.43 -25.91 23.25
C ASP A 169 -17.01 -25.90 24.72
N TYR A 170 -15.77 -25.48 25.01
CA TYR A 170 -15.30 -25.26 26.37
C TYR A 170 -16.06 -24.11 27.07
N CYS A 171 -16.19 -22.94 26.46
CA CYS A 171 -16.89 -21.79 27.05
C CYS A 171 -18.38 -22.05 27.30
N ASP A 172 -19.05 -22.78 26.41
CA ASP A 172 -20.48 -23.10 26.53
C ASP A 172 -20.78 -23.93 27.80
N THR A 173 -19.78 -24.66 28.31
CA THR A 173 -19.90 -25.40 29.57
C THR A 173 -19.72 -24.55 30.84
N SER A 174 -19.47 -23.23 30.71
CA SER A 174 -19.18 -22.31 31.83
C SER A 174 -18.11 -22.87 32.80
N PRO A 175 -16.90 -23.16 32.29
CA PRO A 175 -15.91 -23.95 33.01
C PRO A 175 -15.26 -23.14 34.14
N SER A 176 -14.93 -23.81 35.24
CA SER A 176 -14.13 -23.25 36.35
C SER A 176 -12.68 -23.74 36.33
N GLU A 177 -12.39 -24.81 35.58
CA GLU A 177 -11.09 -25.45 35.49
C GLU A 177 -10.50 -25.37 34.09
N ASN A 178 -9.17 -25.44 34.00
CA ASN A 178 -8.47 -25.46 32.73
C ASN A 178 -8.76 -26.76 31.96
N LYS A 179 -8.97 -26.67 30.64
CA LYS A 179 -9.12 -27.83 29.75
C LYS A 179 -7.87 -28.01 28.92
N ILE A 180 -7.35 -29.23 28.86
CA ILE A 180 -6.30 -29.62 27.90
C ILE A 180 -7.00 -30.17 26.66
N VAL A 181 -6.70 -29.58 25.50
CA VAL A 181 -7.22 -29.98 24.20
C VAL A 181 -6.08 -30.57 23.39
N GLU A 182 -6.25 -31.82 22.95
CA GLU A 182 -5.29 -32.50 22.08
C GLU A 182 -5.60 -32.15 20.61
N LEU A 183 -4.87 -31.16 20.08
CA LEU A 183 -4.86 -30.83 18.65
C LEU A 183 -3.58 -31.41 18.01
N ASP A 184 -3.00 -30.72 17.03
CA ASP A 184 -1.66 -31.03 16.50
C ASP A 184 -0.56 -30.78 17.57
N SER A 185 -0.91 -30.08 18.65
CA SER A 185 -0.10 -29.86 19.86
C SER A 185 -1.06 -29.67 21.03
N ASN A 186 -0.70 -30.14 22.23
CA ASN A 186 -1.58 -30.04 23.40
C ASN A 186 -1.74 -28.57 23.83
N VAL A 187 -2.97 -28.06 23.80
CA VAL A 187 -3.32 -26.68 24.16
C VAL A 187 -4.05 -26.66 25.49
N CYS A 188 -3.59 -25.81 26.41
CA CYS A 188 -4.26 -25.52 27.67
C CYS A 188 -5.16 -24.29 27.50
N LEU A 189 -6.47 -24.52 27.55
CA LEU A 189 -7.50 -23.49 27.63
C LEU A 189 -7.80 -23.14 29.10
N THR A 190 -8.17 -21.90 29.33
CA THR A 190 -8.39 -21.34 30.69
C THR A 190 -9.76 -20.66 30.74
N PRO A 191 -10.49 -20.72 31.88
CA PRO A 191 -11.85 -20.18 31.97
C PRO A 191 -11.98 -18.70 31.61
N ASN A 192 -10.99 -17.92 31.99
CA ASN A 192 -10.94 -16.47 31.78
C ASN A 192 -10.37 -16.08 30.40
N GLY A 193 -10.00 -17.05 29.55
CA GLY A 193 -9.32 -16.79 28.28
C GLY A 193 -7.96 -16.10 28.40
N MET A 194 -7.33 -16.12 29.58
CA MET A 194 -6.04 -15.48 29.85
C MET A 194 -4.97 -16.53 30.17
N ASN A 195 -3.72 -16.28 29.76
CA ASN A 195 -2.59 -17.19 29.99
C ASN A 195 -2.74 -18.59 29.37
N MET A 196 -3.54 -18.71 28.32
CA MET A 196 -3.61 -19.92 27.51
C MET A 196 -2.26 -20.22 26.85
N LYS A 197 -1.97 -21.51 26.65
CA LYS A 197 -0.65 -21.95 26.18
C LYS A 197 -0.68 -23.27 25.43
N ILE A 198 0.18 -23.39 24.42
CA ILE A 198 0.59 -24.69 23.88
C ILE A 198 1.60 -25.28 24.86
N GLN A 199 1.42 -26.54 25.28
CA GLN A 199 2.27 -27.21 26.27
C GLN A 199 3.46 -27.94 25.64
N GLN A 200 3.26 -28.59 24.49
CA GLN A 200 4.28 -29.40 23.81
C GLN A 200 4.47 -28.96 22.36
N PRO A 201 5.69 -29.04 21.80
CA PRO A 201 6.94 -29.51 22.41
C PRO A 201 7.61 -28.47 23.33
N ASN A 202 7.17 -27.21 23.29
CA ASN A 202 7.62 -26.16 24.20
C ASN A 202 6.42 -25.34 24.66
N GLU A 203 6.52 -24.79 25.87
CA GLU A 203 5.51 -23.86 26.37
C GLU A 203 5.51 -22.56 25.56
N ILE A 204 4.45 -22.36 24.78
CA ILE A 204 4.27 -21.19 23.91
C ILE A 204 2.95 -20.51 24.30
N PRO A 205 2.99 -19.23 24.75
CA PRO A 205 1.78 -18.47 25.02
C PRO A 205 0.93 -18.31 23.77
N ILE A 206 -0.38 -18.46 23.94
CA ILE A 206 -1.37 -18.20 22.91
C ILE A 206 -2.41 -17.18 23.41
N ARG A 207 -2.99 -16.43 22.49
CA ARG A 207 -4.11 -15.53 22.80
C ARG A 207 -5.13 -15.53 21.68
N ARG A 208 -6.39 -15.38 22.09
CA ARG A 208 -7.51 -15.08 21.21
C ARG A 208 -7.59 -13.57 21.03
N ASN A 209 -7.66 -13.10 19.80
CA ASN A 209 -7.69 -11.67 19.48
C ASN A 209 -8.48 -11.41 18.20
N TYR A 210 -8.70 -10.14 17.88
CA TYR A 210 -9.23 -9.67 16.62
C TYR A 210 -8.24 -8.70 15.97
N LEU A 211 -8.21 -8.64 14.64
CA LEU A 211 -7.48 -7.59 13.93
C LEU A 211 -8.40 -6.36 13.84
N PRO A 212 -7.86 -5.15 14.00
CA PRO A 212 -8.66 -3.92 14.07
C PRO A 212 -9.45 -3.70 12.78
N ALA A 213 -10.64 -3.10 12.87
CA ALA A 213 -11.44 -2.71 11.70
C ALA A 213 -10.65 -1.84 10.71
N LEU A 214 -9.99 -0.81 11.23
CA LEU A 214 -9.21 0.14 10.46
C LEU A 214 -7.83 0.29 11.12
N LYS A 215 -6.78 0.07 10.35
CA LYS A 215 -5.41 0.34 10.74
C LYS A 215 -4.79 1.34 9.77
N VAL A 216 -4.28 2.44 10.29
CA VAL A 216 -3.57 3.45 9.52
C VAL A 216 -2.15 3.55 10.09
N GLU A 217 -1.16 3.32 9.24
CA GLU A 217 0.26 3.47 9.57
C GLU A 217 0.82 4.61 8.72
N TYR A 218 1.37 5.61 9.37
CA TYR A 218 2.12 6.69 8.73
C TYR A 218 3.54 6.67 9.27
N SER A 219 4.53 6.69 8.38
CA SER A 219 5.92 6.82 8.77
C SER A 219 6.59 7.92 7.96
N SER A 220 7.43 8.73 8.62
CA SER A 220 8.20 9.80 7.97
C SER A 220 9.66 9.70 8.37
N SER A 221 10.53 10.00 7.42
CA SER A 221 11.98 10.13 7.53
C SER A 221 12.42 11.32 6.66
N ALA A 222 13.71 11.65 6.66
CA ALA A 222 14.24 12.82 5.95
C ALA A 222 13.91 12.81 4.45
N HIS A 223 13.99 11.65 3.80
CA HIS A 223 13.81 11.50 2.35
C HIS A 223 12.69 10.53 1.96
N GLN A 224 12.02 9.90 2.92
CA GLN A 224 10.95 8.95 2.64
C GLN A 224 9.73 9.14 3.54
N LYS A 225 8.55 9.04 2.94
CA LYS A 225 7.26 8.97 3.63
C LYS A 225 6.53 7.70 3.22
N SER A 226 5.94 7.01 4.18
CA SER A 226 5.09 5.85 3.91
C SER A 226 3.74 6.01 4.57
N PHE A 227 2.72 5.50 3.87
CA PHE A 227 1.35 5.51 4.32
C PHE A 227 0.72 4.17 4.00
N ARG A 228 0.10 3.53 4.98
CA ARG A 228 -0.61 2.28 4.80
C ARG A 228 -1.97 2.32 5.48
N ILE A 229 -3.01 1.99 4.73
CA ILE A 229 -4.36 1.80 5.25
C ILE A 229 -4.75 0.34 5.08
N GLN A 230 -5.22 -0.29 6.14
CA GLN A 230 -5.77 -1.63 6.11
C GLN A 230 -7.19 -1.60 6.68
N ILE A 231 -8.15 -2.09 5.89
CA ILE A 231 -9.55 -2.30 6.28
C ILE A 231 -9.82 -3.79 6.24
N TYR A 232 -10.27 -4.37 7.35
CA TYR A 232 -10.47 -5.82 7.43
C TYR A 232 -11.84 -6.27 6.96
N ARG A 233 -12.90 -5.55 7.35
CA ARG A 233 -14.26 -5.88 6.97
C ARG A 233 -15.08 -4.61 6.86
N ILE A 234 -15.80 -4.45 5.76
CA ILE A 234 -16.72 -3.33 5.53
C ILE A 234 -18.05 -3.89 5.03
N GLN A 235 -19.15 -3.37 5.52
CA GLN A 235 -20.49 -3.72 5.07
C GLN A 235 -21.34 -2.48 4.95
N ILE A 236 -22.19 -2.43 3.91
CA ILE A 236 -23.19 -1.39 3.73
C ILE A 236 -24.56 -2.06 3.78
N GLN A 237 -25.40 -1.57 4.68
CA GLN A 237 -26.75 -2.06 4.90
C GLN A 237 -27.76 -1.05 4.39
N ASN A 238 -28.78 -1.54 3.70
CA ASN A 238 -29.96 -0.75 3.35
C ASN A 238 -30.87 -0.69 4.58
N GLN A 239 -31.09 0.51 5.13
CA GLN A 239 -31.93 0.72 6.32
C GLN A 239 -33.37 1.13 5.96
N ILE A 240 -33.69 1.21 4.67
CA ILE A 240 -35.03 1.54 4.19
C ILE A 240 -36.00 0.40 4.53
N PRO A 241 -37.15 0.69 5.16
CA PRO A 241 -38.17 -0.33 5.45
C PRO A 241 -38.65 -1.02 4.17
N GLY A 242 -38.64 -2.36 4.18
CA GLY A 242 -39.07 -3.16 3.02
C GLY A 242 -38.01 -3.33 1.93
N ALA A 243 -36.75 -2.98 2.19
CA ALA A 243 -35.64 -3.20 1.27
C ALA A 243 -35.55 -4.65 0.77
N ILE A 244 -35.43 -4.81 -0.55
CA ILE A 244 -35.23 -6.12 -1.19
C ILE A 244 -33.87 -6.70 -0.79
N PHE A 245 -32.84 -5.85 -0.72
CA PHE A 245 -31.49 -6.22 -0.31
C PHE A 245 -31.09 -5.49 0.98
N PRO A 246 -31.25 -6.12 2.15
CA PRO A 246 -30.81 -5.54 3.43
C PRO A 246 -29.30 -5.29 3.49
N PHE A 247 -28.51 -6.07 2.75
CA PHE A 247 -27.07 -5.90 2.61
C PHE A 247 -26.73 -5.51 1.18
N VAL A 248 -26.39 -4.23 1.02
CA VAL A 248 -26.04 -3.65 -0.27
C VAL A 248 -24.62 -4.01 -0.66
N PHE A 249 -23.70 -3.97 0.29
CA PHE A 249 -22.29 -4.24 0.03
C PHE A 249 -21.73 -5.14 1.12
N TYR A 250 -21.06 -6.21 0.72
CA TYR A 250 -20.29 -7.04 1.65
C TYR A 250 -19.15 -7.81 0.96
N PRO A 251 -18.05 -8.07 1.68
CA PRO A 251 -16.94 -8.86 1.17
C PRO A 251 -17.34 -10.33 1.01
N ILE A 252 -16.93 -10.95 -0.08
CA ILE A 252 -17.08 -12.39 -0.30
C ILE A 252 -15.93 -13.10 0.39
N LYS A 253 -16.24 -14.08 1.24
CA LYS A 253 -15.20 -14.91 1.86
C LYS A 253 -14.48 -15.70 0.77
N PRO A 254 -13.15 -15.55 0.62
CA PRO A 254 -12.41 -16.31 -0.37
C PRO A 254 -12.52 -17.83 -0.09
N PRO A 255 -12.46 -18.67 -1.14
CA PRO A 255 -12.50 -20.12 -0.99
C PRO A 255 -11.48 -20.64 0.04
N LYS A 256 -11.87 -21.66 0.80
CA LYS A 256 -11.01 -22.27 1.84
C LYS A 256 -9.66 -22.71 1.27
N SER A 257 -9.60 -23.20 0.03
CA SER A 257 -8.36 -23.62 -0.63
C SER A 257 -7.28 -22.52 -0.75
N ILE A 258 -7.66 -21.24 -0.71
CA ILE A 258 -6.74 -20.09 -0.86
C ILE A 258 -6.30 -19.53 0.51
N THR A 259 -7.05 -19.82 1.59
CA THR A 259 -6.87 -19.21 2.92
C THR A 259 -6.20 -20.11 3.95
N LEU A 260 -6.06 -21.42 3.69
CA LEU A 260 -5.64 -22.44 4.66
C LEU A 260 -4.32 -22.12 5.40
N ASP A 261 -3.32 -21.56 4.72
CA ASP A 261 -1.95 -21.43 5.24
C ASP A 261 -1.55 -20.00 5.63
N SER A 262 -2.45 -19.02 5.54
CA SER A 262 -2.12 -17.62 5.84
C SER A 262 -3.09 -17.00 6.84
N ALA A 263 -2.60 -16.04 7.62
CA ALA A 263 -3.43 -15.21 8.48
C ALA A 263 -4.56 -14.50 7.71
N PRO A 264 -5.64 -14.07 8.38
CA PRO A 264 -6.70 -13.30 7.74
C PRO A 264 -6.13 -12.07 7.03
N LYS A 265 -6.45 -11.97 5.74
CA LYS A 265 -6.02 -10.86 4.89
C LYS A 265 -7.02 -9.72 5.04
N PRO A 266 -6.56 -8.46 5.06
CA PRO A 266 -7.46 -7.32 5.01
C PRO A 266 -8.29 -7.36 3.73
N PHE A 267 -9.54 -6.90 3.82
CA PHE A 267 -10.41 -6.67 2.67
C PHE A 267 -9.81 -5.64 1.73
N THR A 268 -9.26 -4.55 2.26
CA THR A 268 -8.55 -3.52 1.50
C THR A 268 -7.22 -3.20 2.16
N ASP A 269 -6.12 -3.23 1.39
CA ASP A 269 -4.77 -2.83 1.82
C ASP A 269 -4.21 -1.84 0.81
N VAL A 270 -4.08 -0.59 1.22
CA VAL A 270 -3.48 0.49 0.44
C VAL A 270 -2.12 0.76 1.05
N SER A 271 -1.06 0.69 0.25
CA SER A 271 0.31 1.00 0.67
C SER A 271 0.96 1.94 -0.34
N ILE A 272 1.34 3.11 0.15
CA ILE A 272 1.96 4.19 -0.60
C ILE A 272 3.33 4.48 0.03
N VAL A 273 4.39 4.44 -0.77
CA VAL A 273 5.73 4.87 -0.38
C VAL A 273 6.18 5.95 -1.33
N MET A 274 6.45 7.12 -0.78
CA MET A 274 6.92 8.30 -1.49
C MET A 274 8.35 8.61 -1.06
N ARG A 275 9.16 9.04 -2.01
CA ARG A 275 10.49 9.58 -1.76
C ARG A 275 10.53 11.03 -2.21
N THR A 276 11.23 11.85 -1.45
CA THR A 276 11.52 13.22 -1.85
C THR A 276 12.79 13.18 -2.69
N ALA A 277 12.68 13.54 -3.97
CA ALA A 277 13.83 13.54 -4.87
C ALA A 277 14.63 14.84 -4.69
N GLY A 278 15.42 14.89 -3.61
CA GLY A 278 16.43 15.93 -3.38
C GLY A 278 15.90 17.35 -3.53
N HIS A 279 16.45 18.07 -4.52
CA HIS A 279 16.17 19.51 -4.76
C HIS A 279 14.95 19.76 -5.65
N SER A 280 14.26 18.71 -6.10
CA SER A 280 13.10 18.84 -6.98
C SER A 280 11.78 18.85 -6.20
N GLN A 281 10.83 19.68 -6.62
CA GLN A 281 9.46 19.73 -6.06
C GLN A 281 8.57 18.59 -6.60
N ILE A 282 9.16 17.52 -7.13
CA ILE A 282 8.47 16.45 -7.82
C ILE A 282 8.24 15.29 -6.85
N SER A 283 6.98 14.87 -6.72
CA SER A 283 6.61 13.74 -5.87
C SER A 283 6.95 12.42 -6.56
N HIS A 284 7.92 11.70 -6.00
CA HIS A 284 8.33 10.40 -6.51
C HIS A 284 7.66 9.27 -5.72
N VAL A 285 6.69 8.59 -6.33
CA VAL A 285 5.97 7.46 -5.75
C VAL A 285 6.66 6.16 -6.11
N LYS A 286 7.49 5.66 -5.19
CA LYS A 286 8.21 4.39 -5.34
C LYS A 286 7.24 3.20 -5.38
N TYR A 287 6.22 3.24 -4.54
CA TYR A 287 5.26 2.14 -4.45
C TYR A 287 3.85 2.68 -4.24
N PHE A 288 2.94 2.34 -5.13
CA PHE A 288 1.52 2.52 -4.97
C PHE A 288 0.84 1.18 -5.19
N LYS A 289 0.45 0.51 -4.10
CA LYS A 289 -0.21 -0.79 -4.16
C LYS A 289 -1.55 -0.73 -3.47
N VAL A 290 -2.59 -1.10 -4.20
CA VAL A 290 -3.94 -1.26 -3.69
C VAL A 290 -4.34 -2.71 -3.87
N LEU A 291 -4.68 -3.38 -2.78
CA LEU A 291 -5.24 -4.73 -2.79
C LEU A 291 -6.67 -4.67 -2.30
N ILE A 292 -7.61 -5.19 -3.08
CA ILE A 292 -9.03 -5.26 -2.70
C ILE A 292 -9.48 -6.72 -2.86
N GLN A 293 -10.19 -7.28 -1.90
CA GLN A 293 -10.73 -8.64 -2.02
C GLN A 293 -12.05 -8.64 -2.81
N GLU A 294 -12.52 -9.82 -3.20
CA GLU A 294 -13.78 -9.96 -3.93
C GLU A 294 -14.96 -9.43 -3.10
N MET A 295 -15.91 -8.76 -3.76
CA MET A 295 -17.06 -8.11 -3.11
C MET A 295 -18.37 -8.35 -3.89
N ASP A 296 -19.48 -8.36 -3.16
CA ASP A 296 -20.83 -8.44 -3.69
C ASP A 296 -21.53 -7.10 -3.46
N LEU A 297 -22.08 -6.54 -4.54
CA LEU A 297 -22.83 -5.29 -4.57
C LEU A 297 -24.24 -5.59 -5.08
N ARG A 298 -25.24 -5.42 -4.21
CA ARG A 298 -26.65 -5.68 -4.49
C ARG A 298 -27.44 -4.40 -4.34
N LEU A 299 -27.98 -3.89 -5.45
CA LEU A 299 -28.67 -2.62 -5.49
C LEU A 299 -30.12 -2.82 -5.92
N ASP A 300 -31.05 -2.38 -5.08
CA ASP A 300 -32.44 -2.15 -5.46
C ASP A 300 -32.65 -0.68 -5.84
N LEU A 301 -33.65 -0.42 -6.68
CA LEU A 301 -33.94 0.91 -7.18
C LEU A 301 -34.34 1.89 -6.05
N GLY A 302 -35.03 1.40 -5.02
CA GLY A 302 -35.41 2.18 -3.84
C GLY A 302 -34.20 2.71 -3.07
N PHE A 303 -33.18 1.86 -2.86
CA PHE A 303 -31.91 2.27 -2.26
C PHE A 303 -31.21 3.34 -3.09
N LEU A 304 -31.14 3.15 -4.41
CA LEU A 304 -30.45 4.08 -5.30
C LEU A 304 -31.13 5.45 -5.28
N TYR A 305 -32.46 5.50 -5.33
CA TYR A 305 -33.20 6.75 -5.20
C TYR A 305 -32.97 7.42 -3.86
N ALA A 306 -33.03 6.69 -2.75
CA ALA A 306 -32.83 7.26 -1.43
C ALA A 306 -31.41 7.82 -1.24
N VAL A 307 -30.38 7.16 -1.79
CA VAL A 307 -28.99 7.65 -1.76
C VAL A 307 -28.84 8.89 -2.64
N VAL A 308 -29.38 8.88 -3.86
CA VAL A 308 -29.35 10.07 -4.74
C VAL A 308 -30.07 11.23 -4.06
N GLU A 309 -31.28 10.99 -3.55
CA GLU A 309 -32.07 11.98 -2.82
C GLU A 309 -31.28 12.57 -1.64
N PHE A 310 -30.64 11.72 -0.84
CA PHE A 310 -29.80 12.13 0.29
C PHE A 310 -28.67 13.08 -0.14
N PHE A 311 -28.05 12.88 -1.30
CA PHE A 311 -26.99 13.75 -1.81
C PHE A 311 -27.49 14.95 -2.62
N THR A 312 -28.70 14.91 -3.17
CA THR A 312 -29.29 16.04 -3.90
C THR A 312 -29.92 17.08 -2.96
N HIS A 313 -30.36 16.67 -1.77
CA HIS A 313 -30.83 17.59 -0.73
C HIS A 313 -29.66 18.23 0.02
N THR A 314 -28.78 18.91 -0.72
CA THR A 314 -27.98 19.98 -0.13
C THR A 314 -28.89 21.20 -0.04
N ASP A 315 -29.26 21.58 1.18
CA ASP A 315 -29.69 22.94 1.48
C ASP A 315 -28.56 23.86 1.00
N VAL A 316 -28.64 24.36 -0.23
CA VAL A 316 -27.86 25.51 -0.63
C VAL A 316 -28.54 26.66 0.10
N PRO A 317 -27.92 27.28 1.13
CA PRO A 317 -28.49 28.50 1.68
C PRO A 317 -28.68 29.46 0.50
N SER A 318 -29.83 30.13 0.38
CA SER A 318 -30.08 31.06 -0.72
C SER A 318 -28.97 32.12 -0.89
N ASP A 319 -28.27 32.42 0.20
CA ASP A 319 -27.12 33.32 0.22
C ASP A 319 -25.86 32.72 -0.43
N GLN A 320 -25.70 31.40 -0.43
CA GLN A 320 -24.58 30.70 -1.03
C GLN A 320 -24.73 30.60 -2.55
N GLU A 321 -25.94 30.43 -3.09
CA GLU A 321 -26.19 30.58 -4.54
C GLU A 321 -25.85 31.99 -5.00
N LEU A 322 -26.26 33.01 -4.24
CA LEU A 322 -25.96 34.41 -4.56
C LEU A 322 -24.45 34.70 -4.48
N GLN A 323 -23.74 34.11 -3.51
CA GLN A 323 -22.28 34.25 -3.39
C GLN A 323 -21.54 33.50 -4.52
N LEU A 324 -21.97 32.30 -4.87
CA LEU A 324 -21.40 31.52 -5.98
C LEU A 324 -21.66 32.23 -7.31
N PHE A 325 -22.87 32.75 -7.53
CA PHE A 325 -23.19 33.54 -8.72
C PHE A 325 -22.34 34.82 -8.82
N LYS A 326 -22.15 35.55 -7.71
CA LYS A 326 -21.25 36.73 -7.69
C LYS A 326 -19.81 36.34 -8.01
N LYS A 327 -19.34 35.22 -7.46
CA LYS A 327 -17.99 34.70 -7.69
C LYS A 327 -17.79 34.25 -9.14
N ASP A 328 -18.81 33.64 -9.75
CA ASP A 328 -18.78 33.26 -11.17
C ASP A 328 -18.77 34.50 -12.07
N VAL A 329 -19.55 35.55 -11.74
CA VAL A 329 -19.53 36.83 -12.45
C VAL A 329 -18.17 37.54 -12.34
N GLU A 330 -17.56 37.53 -11.14
CA GLU A 330 -16.21 38.07 -10.92
C GLU A 330 -15.14 37.26 -11.68
N SER A 331 -15.24 35.93 -11.69
CA SER A 331 -14.35 35.05 -12.46
C SER A 331 -14.43 35.31 -13.97
N LEU A 332 -15.63 35.51 -14.51
CA LEU A 332 -15.85 35.86 -15.91
C LEU A 332 -15.31 37.26 -16.27
N GLN A 333 -15.22 38.17 -15.28
CA GLN A 333 -14.60 39.49 -15.44
C GLN A 333 -13.07 39.44 -15.34
N GLU A 334 -12.50 38.53 -14.55
CA GLU A 334 -11.05 38.32 -14.41
C GLU A 334 -10.46 37.53 -15.60
N GLU A 335 -11.20 36.60 -16.20
CA GLU A 335 -10.72 35.73 -17.30
C GLU A 335 -10.38 36.47 -18.61
N LEU A 336 -10.78 37.74 -18.78
CA LEU A 336 -10.35 38.53 -19.93
C LEU A 336 -8.91 39.07 -19.81
N MET A 337 -8.24 38.85 -18.69
CA MET A 337 -6.86 39.28 -18.45
C MET A 337 -5.94 38.07 -18.24
N SER A 338 -5.58 37.45 -19.36
CA SER A 338 -4.38 36.62 -19.58
C SER A 338 -4.10 35.49 -18.58
N VAL A 339 -4.57 34.27 -18.88
CA VAL A 339 -3.85 33.04 -18.47
C VAL A 339 -3.93 32.00 -19.58
N SER A 340 -2.84 31.85 -20.33
CA SER A 340 -2.52 30.58 -20.96
C SER A 340 -2.39 29.53 -19.85
N SER A 341 -3.40 28.68 -19.69
CA SER A 341 -3.41 27.56 -18.75
C SER A 341 -2.39 26.50 -19.21
N MET A 342 -1.12 26.76 -18.93
CA MET A 342 -0.16 25.67 -18.85
C MET A 342 -0.53 24.87 -17.60
N ASP A 343 -0.87 23.61 -17.80
CA ASP A 343 -1.16 22.62 -16.77
C ASP A 343 -0.04 22.66 -15.71
N THR A 344 -0.32 23.25 -14.54
CA THR A 344 0.62 23.34 -13.40
C THR A 344 0.53 22.12 -12.50
N SER A 345 -0.16 21.06 -12.93
CA SER A 345 -0.23 19.82 -12.16
C SER A 345 1.18 19.31 -11.88
N GLN A 346 1.48 19.12 -10.59
CA GLN A 346 2.73 18.51 -10.16
C GLN A 346 2.82 17.10 -10.76
N ILE A 347 3.62 16.96 -11.80
CA ILE A 347 3.89 15.67 -12.43
C ILE A 347 4.45 14.74 -11.34
N SER A 348 3.75 13.63 -11.08
CA SER A 348 4.20 12.62 -10.10
C SER A 348 4.72 11.39 -10.84
N LEU A 349 5.89 10.89 -10.47
CA LEU A 349 6.48 9.70 -11.10
C LEU A 349 6.14 8.46 -10.29
N TYR A 350 5.64 7.41 -10.96
CA TYR A 350 5.28 6.14 -10.35
C TYR A 350 6.23 5.03 -10.83
N GLU A 351 7.02 4.44 -9.95
CA GLU A 351 7.88 3.29 -10.30
C GLU A 351 7.06 1.99 -10.38
N TYR A 352 6.27 1.77 -9.34
CA TYR A 352 5.39 0.62 -9.21
C TYR A 352 3.98 1.08 -8.85
N PHE A 353 3.06 0.81 -9.76
CA PHE A 353 1.64 1.04 -9.58
C PHE A 353 0.92 -0.29 -9.81
N HIS A 354 0.18 -0.75 -8.80
CA HIS A 354 -0.51 -2.02 -8.88
C HIS A 354 -1.81 -2.00 -8.10
N ILE A 355 -2.88 -2.37 -8.80
CA ILE A 355 -4.20 -2.54 -8.24
C ILE A 355 -4.63 -3.97 -8.54
N SER A 356 -4.79 -4.81 -7.52
CA SER A 356 -5.24 -6.20 -7.72
C SER A 356 -5.61 -6.91 -6.42
N PRO A 357 -6.49 -7.92 -6.47
CA PRO A 357 -7.54 -8.06 -7.45
C PRO A 357 -8.61 -6.96 -7.25
N ILE A 358 -9.45 -6.75 -8.25
CA ILE A 358 -10.75 -6.09 -8.08
C ILE A 358 -11.73 -7.01 -8.79
N LYS A 359 -12.65 -7.61 -8.04
CA LYS A 359 -13.73 -8.41 -8.61
C LYS A 359 -15.01 -8.08 -7.87
N VAL A 360 -15.98 -7.62 -8.63
CA VAL A 360 -17.26 -7.13 -8.14
C VAL A 360 -18.35 -7.95 -8.78
N PHE A 361 -19.17 -8.58 -7.96
CA PHE A 361 -20.42 -9.16 -8.41
C PHE A 361 -21.50 -8.11 -8.23
N LEU A 362 -22.12 -7.69 -9.32
CA LEU A 362 -23.19 -6.70 -9.31
C LEU A 362 -24.52 -7.39 -9.55
N PHE A 363 -25.45 -7.20 -8.62
CA PHE A 363 -26.85 -7.57 -8.78
C PHE A 363 -27.70 -6.31 -8.72
N HIS A 364 -28.53 -6.10 -9.75
CA HIS A 364 -29.48 -5.01 -9.78
C HIS A 364 -30.85 -5.54 -10.18
N ILE A 365 -31.89 -5.09 -9.47
CA ILE A 365 -33.28 -5.35 -9.81
C ILE A 365 -33.90 -4.03 -10.25
N ILE A 366 -34.47 -4.04 -11.46
CA ILE A 366 -35.34 -2.98 -11.99
C ILE A 366 -36.75 -3.55 -11.85
N ASP A 367 -37.53 -2.99 -10.94
CA ASP A 367 -38.97 -3.27 -10.83
C ASP A 367 -39.77 -2.47 -11.87
#